data_AF-A0A3N5K400-F1
#
_entry.id   AF-A0A3N5K400-F1
#
_cell.length_a   1.000
_cell.length_b   1.000
_cell.length_c   1.000
_cell.angle_alpha   90.00
_cell.angle_beta   90.00
_cell.angle_gamma   90.00
#
_symmetry.space_group_name_H-M   'P 1'
#
loop_
_entity.id
_entity.type
_entity.pdbx_description
1 polymer ?
#
loop_
_entity_poly.entity_id
_entity_poly.type
_entity_poly.pdbx_seq_one_letter_code
_entity_poly.pdbx_strand_id
1 'polypeptide(L)'
;MNPVGSKIDLHVHSLHSRSGGNWLLDTLNINECYTPPKDVYTIAKSHGMDFVTLTDHNTIDGALELAHLKDFFISEEITALFPEDKARVHILAFHITETHHHEIQKLRNNIFELVSYLCQEKIVHALAHPFFKMGPVLTLAHIEKMLLMFDLFEVKNGGKQLVPDNLFELILQHLTPEIMYRLADKHSLQPSSSTCWIKGMIAGSDDHGGILVASPHTLTDSATNVAELLGHIQAGRCRASGHGGTSIAVAHGIFSVTFQYAKSKKKVADPLRNELLWKLIENIFASSNRHGFISLASSLVTSQAKTLFKKRNRTGLSFRKLYRNLKNDQELARLLCGKIPFNHANNVNFFARMNDLTNSLLAGILGSFSDKKETRINHRRLLQQLGALFTLLTPYLIAFKTEHSDRPLMLKTAAAFLPKTLQKPQKIAVFADNLQQLQNDWDDVKDLIEAELSRGFSAITFALTKQPIFKVQQNQYHYHPVAEIPNKLDYSLPPLLRVGWDFTEEGCEIIYIHSLGPLGLWGLLLGRLLNIPVITTFHENSMRELAKKAGGENSLFFKQIAAAFYSMADEIRLLDDPSTSATEILDKAQTKVRILGQVLFAPEEETSRLQSF
;
A
#
# COMPACT_ATOMS: atom_id res chain seq x y z
N MET A 1 12.66 14.89 -26.86
CA MET A 1 14.08 15.09 -26.51
C MET A 1 14.39 14.17 -25.34
N ASN A 2 15.39 13.29 -25.43
CA ASN A 2 15.83 12.50 -24.28
C ASN A 2 16.28 13.47 -23.17
N PRO A 3 16.05 13.16 -21.89
CA PRO A 3 16.58 13.99 -20.82
C PRO A 3 18.09 14.14 -21.01
N VAL A 4 18.59 15.36 -20.92
CA VAL A 4 20.02 15.65 -20.90
C VAL A 4 20.54 15.12 -19.56
N GLY A 5 21.09 13.90 -19.52
CA GLY A 5 21.59 13.29 -18.28
C GLY A 5 21.61 11.77 -18.31
N SER A 6 22.39 11.16 -17.43
CA SER A 6 22.44 9.70 -17.25
C SER A 6 21.37 9.22 -16.27
N LYS A 7 20.82 8.02 -16.53
CA LYS A 7 19.79 7.40 -15.69
C LYS A 7 20.24 6.07 -15.10
N ILE A 8 19.88 5.85 -13.85
CA ILE A 8 20.11 4.60 -13.14
C ILE A 8 19.00 4.33 -12.11
N ASP A 9 18.59 3.08 -12.03
CA ASP A 9 17.83 2.56 -10.89
C ASP A 9 18.83 2.12 -9.81
N LEU A 10 18.89 2.83 -8.69
CA LEU A 10 19.86 2.59 -7.61
C LEU A 10 19.37 1.61 -6.55
N HIS A 11 18.14 1.12 -6.65
CA HIS A 11 17.58 0.22 -5.64
C HIS A 11 16.72 -0.81 -6.35
N VAL A 12 17.21 -2.04 -6.52
CA VAL A 12 16.47 -3.09 -7.23
C VAL A 12 17.01 -4.46 -6.85
N HIS A 13 16.11 -5.43 -6.72
CA HIS A 13 16.41 -6.77 -6.21
C HIS A 13 16.31 -7.84 -7.29
N SER A 14 17.04 -8.92 -7.07
CA SER A 14 17.01 -10.14 -7.86
C SER A 14 16.63 -11.35 -7.01
N LEU A 15 16.52 -12.52 -7.62
CA LEU A 15 16.21 -13.78 -6.93
C LEU A 15 17.17 -14.17 -5.79
N HIS A 16 18.32 -13.47 -5.68
CA HIS A 16 19.29 -13.65 -4.60
C HIS A 16 18.90 -12.92 -3.31
N SER A 17 17.97 -11.98 -3.38
CA SER A 17 17.29 -11.44 -2.20
C SER A 17 16.35 -12.50 -1.60
N ARG A 18 16.88 -13.26 -0.63
CA ARG A 18 16.14 -14.35 0.03
C ARG A 18 15.33 -13.89 1.24
N SER A 19 15.87 -12.97 2.05
CA SER A 19 15.18 -12.37 3.20
C SER A 19 15.66 -10.95 3.52
N GLY A 20 14.71 -10.03 3.58
CA GLY A 20 14.80 -8.59 3.73
C GLY A 20 14.03 -8.13 4.97
N GLY A 21 13.79 -9.06 5.89
CA GLY A 21 13.18 -8.80 7.18
C GLY A 21 11.65 -8.89 7.20
N ASN A 22 10.99 -9.36 6.14
CA ASN A 22 9.56 -9.64 6.17
C ASN A 22 9.27 -10.99 6.85
N TRP A 23 8.97 -10.95 8.15
CA TRP A 23 8.66 -12.11 8.99
C TRP A 23 7.69 -13.12 8.36
N LEU A 24 6.70 -12.64 7.59
CA LEU A 24 5.70 -13.52 6.98
C LEU A 24 6.30 -14.37 5.84
N LEU A 25 7.18 -13.77 5.01
CA LEU A 25 7.84 -14.48 3.90
C LEU A 25 8.87 -15.47 4.44
N ASP A 26 9.61 -15.07 5.47
CA ASP A 26 10.56 -15.94 6.19
C ASP A 26 9.85 -17.17 6.78
N THR A 27 8.70 -16.95 7.45
CA THR A 27 7.91 -18.02 8.08
C THR A 27 7.35 -18.99 7.04
N LEU A 28 7.01 -18.51 5.85
CA LEU A 28 6.45 -19.30 4.76
C LEU A 28 7.51 -19.90 3.82
N ASN A 29 8.79 -19.58 4.04
CA ASN A 29 9.92 -19.95 3.18
C ASN A 29 9.67 -19.57 1.70
N ILE A 30 9.19 -18.34 1.52
CA ILE A 30 8.98 -17.68 0.23
C ILE A 30 10.10 -16.67 0.05
N ASN A 31 10.81 -16.71 -1.09
CA ASN A 31 11.81 -15.70 -1.41
C ASN A 31 11.11 -14.37 -1.68
N GLU A 32 11.75 -13.27 -1.32
CA GLU A 32 11.19 -11.93 -1.56
C GLU A 32 11.18 -11.56 -3.04
N CYS A 33 12.16 -12.03 -3.82
CA CYS A 33 12.21 -11.84 -5.26
C CYS A 33 12.44 -13.19 -5.98
N TYR A 34 11.88 -13.30 -7.18
CA TYR A 34 12.05 -14.46 -8.06
C TYR A 34 12.59 -14.07 -9.45
N THR A 35 12.89 -12.78 -9.66
CA THR A 35 13.38 -12.24 -10.93
C THR A 35 14.88 -12.51 -11.09
N PRO A 36 15.32 -13.22 -12.15
CA PRO A 36 16.75 -13.44 -12.40
C PRO A 36 17.54 -12.13 -12.63
N PRO A 37 18.81 -12.03 -12.18
CA PRO A 37 19.67 -10.86 -12.40
C PRO A 37 19.64 -10.34 -13.85
N LYS A 38 19.78 -11.26 -14.82
CA LYS A 38 19.78 -10.92 -16.25
C LYS A 38 18.45 -10.32 -16.73
N ASP A 39 17.33 -10.78 -16.18
CA ASP A 39 16.01 -10.25 -16.54
C ASP A 39 15.85 -8.82 -15.99
N VAL A 40 16.31 -8.56 -14.75
CA VAL A 40 16.36 -7.21 -14.18
C VAL A 40 17.17 -6.26 -15.08
N TYR A 41 18.39 -6.66 -15.45
CA TYR A 41 19.24 -5.87 -16.37
C TYR A 41 18.53 -5.60 -17.69
N THR A 42 17.92 -6.62 -18.30
CA THR A 42 17.21 -6.49 -19.58
C THR A 42 16.04 -5.52 -19.48
N ILE A 43 15.25 -5.60 -18.41
CA ILE A 43 14.12 -4.69 -18.16
C ILE A 43 14.64 -3.25 -17.97
N ALA A 44 15.64 -3.05 -17.11
CA ALA A 44 16.23 -1.73 -16.86
C ALA A 44 16.76 -1.08 -18.15
N LYS A 45 17.50 -1.82 -18.99
CA LYS A 45 17.95 -1.33 -20.30
C LYS A 45 16.79 -1.03 -21.25
N SER A 46 15.74 -1.85 -21.26
CA SER A 46 14.55 -1.62 -22.08
C SER A 46 13.77 -0.37 -21.67
N HIS A 47 13.87 0.05 -20.40
CA HIS A 47 13.34 1.29 -19.86
C HIS A 47 14.29 2.49 -20.02
N GLY A 48 15.40 2.30 -20.72
CA GLY A 48 16.33 3.36 -21.08
C GLY A 48 17.25 3.81 -19.93
N MET A 49 17.59 2.90 -19.01
CA MET A 49 18.67 3.14 -18.05
C MET A 49 20.04 3.05 -18.73
N ASP A 50 20.90 4.03 -18.47
CA ASP A 50 22.26 4.07 -19.01
C ASP A 50 23.18 3.13 -18.24
N PHE A 51 23.02 3.09 -16.92
CA PHE A 51 23.75 2.22 -16.00
C PHE A 51 22.77 1.37 -15.19
N VAL A 52 23.26 0.22 -14.70
CA VAL A 52 22.46 -0.73 -13.91
C VAL A 52 23.28 -1.20 -12.71
N THR A 53 22.60 -1.43 -11.58
CA THR A 53 23.16 -2.14 -10.42
C THR A 53 22.11 -3.10 -9.89
N LEU A 54 22.52 -4.04 -9.05
CA LEU A 54 21.63 -4.79 -8.16
C LEU A 54 21.99 -4.46 -6.73
N THR A 55 21.00 -4.43 -5.84
CA THR A 55 21.17 -4.14 -4.41
C THR A 55 20.48 -5.22 -3.60
N ASP A 56 20.89 -6.47 -3.82
CA ASP A 56 20.28 -7.61 -3.12
C ASP A 56 20.51 -7.52 -1.60
N HIS A 57 19.55 -8.05 -0.82
CA HIS A 57 19.58 -7.95 0.65
C HIS A 57 20.76 -8.74 1.24
N ASN A 58 21.71 -8.02 1.84
CA ASN A 58 22.86 -8.57 2.56
C ASN A 58 23.69 -9.60 1.73
N THR A 59 23.67 -9.49 0.39
CA THR A 59 24.45 -10.34 -0.51
C THR A 59 24.79 -9.59 -1.80
N ILE A 60 25.89 -9.99 -2.45
CA ILE A 60 26.31 -9.51 -3.77
C ILE A 60 26.21 -10.61 -4.85
N ASP A 61 25.70 -11.80 -4.54
CA ASP A 61 25.71 -12.96 -5.44
C ASP A 61 25.07 -12.65 -6.81
N GLY A 62 23.92 -11.97 -6.81
CA GLY A 62 23.24 -11.57 -8.04
C GLY A 62 24.01 -10.53 -8.83
N ALA A 63 24.69 -9.60 -8.16
CA ALA A 63 25.52 -8.58 -8.80
C ALA A 63 26.78 -9.17 -9.42
N LEU A 64 27.39 -10.19 -8.80
CA LEU A 64 28.57 -10.89 -9.32
C LEU A 64 28.30 -11.57 -10.67
N GLU A 65 27.07 -12.06 -10.90
CA GLU A 65 26.68 -12.63 -12.21
C GLU A 65 26.80 -11.62 -13.36
N LEU A 66 26.64 -10.33 -13.08
CA LEU A 66 26.58 -9.24 -14.07
C LEU A 66 27.81 -8.33 -14.04
N ALA A 67 28.76 -8.53 -13.11
CA ALA A 67 29.93 -7.67 -12.92
C ALA A 67 30.84 -7.52 -14.14
N HIS A 68 30.72 -8.42 -15.13
CA HIS A 68 31.46 -8.37 -16.39
C HIS A 68 30.92 -7.33 -17.39
N LEU A 69 29.76 -6.71 -17.14
CA LEU A 69 29.14 -5.72 -18.02
C LEU A 69 29.69 -4.31 -17.75
N LYS A 70 30.04 -3.58 -18.81
CA LYS A 70 30.70 -2.26 -18.71
C LYS A 70 29.87 -1.16 -18.05
N ASP A 71 28.55 -1.28 -18.12
CA ASP A 71 27.56 -0.32 -17.62
C ASP A 71 26.90 -0.85 -16.33
N PHE A 72 27.55 -1.80 -15.67
CA PHE A 72 27.11 -2.41 -14.43
C PHE A 72 28.14 -2.23 -13.32
N PHE A 73 27.69 -2.15 -12.07
CA PHE A 73 28.54 -2.22 -10.89
C PHE A 73 27.90 -2.98 -9.74
N ILE A 74 28.74 -3.53 -8.86
CA ILE A 74 28.32 -4.33 -7.71
C ILE A 74 27.85 -3.40 -6.60
N SER A 75 26.64 -3.65 -6.08
CA SER A 75 26.09 -2.94 -4.93
C SER A 75 25.32 -3.91 -4.04
N GLU A 76 24.90 -3.44 -2.88
CA GLU A 76 24.20 -4.24 -1.87
C GLU A 76 23.23 -3.34 -1.09
N GLU A 77 22.06 -3.88 -0.71
CA GLU A 77 21.23 -3.27 0.33
C GLU A 77 21.48 -3.97 1.66
N ILE A 78 21.97 -3.22 2.64
CA ILE A 78 22.46 -3.72 3.91
C ILE A 78 21.40 -3.48 4.96
N THR A 79 20.93 -4.55 5.61
CA THR A 79 20.11 -4.40 6.81
C THR A 79 21.02 -4.08 8.00
N ALA A 80 20.99 -2.83 8.46
CA ALA A 80 21.77 -2.34 9.59
C ALA A 80 20.92 -2.16 10.85
N LEU A 81 21.56 -2.22 12.02
CA LEU A 81 20.87 -2.11 13.32
C LEU A 81 21.37 -0.90 14.12
N PHE A 82 20.43 -0.17 14.73
CA PHE A 82 20.76 0.65 15.89
C PHE A 82 21.18 -0.27 17.05
N PRO A 83 22.40 -0.12 17.59
CA PRO A 83 22.89 -1.03 18.63
C PRO A 83 22.05 -0.98 19.90
N GLU A 84 21.40 0.16 20.19
CA GLU A 84 20.69 0.45 21.43
C GLU A 84 19.38 -0.33 21.57
N ASP A 85 18.59 -0.41 20.50
CA ASP A 85 17.22 -0.97 20.54
C ASP A 85 16.91 -1.96 19.42
N LYS A 86 17.91 -2.26 18.57
CA LYS A 86 17.80 -3.15 17.42
C LYS A 86 16.79 -2.68 16.37
N ALA A 87 16.45 -1.40 16.35
CA ALA A 87 15.72 -0.81 15.23
C ALA A 87 16.52 -1.01 13.95
N ARG A 88 15.83 -1.48 12.90
CA ARG A 88 16.43 -1.83 11.62
C ARG A 88 16.32 -0.67 10.65
N VAL A 89 17.37 -0.47 9.87
CA VAL A 89 17.38 0.45 8.73
C VAL A 89 18.07 -0.20 7.55
N HIS A 90 17.76 0.23 6.34
CA HIS A 90 18.42 -0.26 5.15
C HIS A 90 19.36 0.80 4.56
N ILE A 91 20.56 0.36 4.19
CA ILE A 91 21.61 1.22 3.65
C ILE A 91 22.03 0.65 2.30
N LEU A 92 21.96 1.46 1.26
CA LEU A 92 22.48 1.11 -0.06
C LEU A 92 23.97 1.44 -0.08
N ALA A 93 24.82 0.48 -0.45
CA ALA A 93 26.24 0.68 -0.67
C ALA A 93 26.60 0.36 -2.12
N PHE A 94 27.22 1.31 -2.81
CA PHE A 94 27.43 1.27 -4.26
C PHE A 94 28.88 1.02 -4.64
N HIS A 95 29.07 0.27 -5.73
CA HIS A 95 30.38 -0.04 -6.32
C HIS A 95 31.37 -0.64 -5.32
N ILE A 96 30.90 -1.68 -4.63
CA ILE A 96 31.66 -2.39 -3.61
C ILE A 96 32.41 -3.60 -4.18
N THR A 97 33.45 -4.04 -3.47
CA THR A 97 34.19 -5.27 -3.77
C THR A 97 33.73 -6.40 -2.85
N GLU A 98 34.12 -7.64 -3.15
CA GLU A 98 33.90 -8.79 -2.26
C GLU A 98 34.52 -8.56 -0.86
N THR A 99 35.67 -7.89 -0.80
CA THR A 99 36.31 -7.53 0.47
C THR A 99 35.49 -6.51 1.25
N HIS A 100 34.94 -5.49 0.59
CA HIS A 100 34.03 -4.53 1.24
C HIS A 100 32.79 -5.25 1.77
N HIS A 101 32.17 -6.11 0.97
CA HIS A 101 31.01 -6.90 1.39
C HIS A 101 31.31 -7.72 2.65
N HIS A 102 32.43 -8.44 2.70
CA HIS A 102 32.82 -9.21 3.88
C HIS A 102 32.97 -8.37 5.15
N GLU A 103 33.48 -7.14 5.04
CA GLU A 103 33.62 -6.25 6.19
C GLU A 103 32.28 -5.64 6.61
N ILE A 104 31.47 -5.20 5.63
CA ILE A 104 30.10 -4.73 5.83
C ILE A 104 29.27 -5.75 6.62
N GLN A 105 29.35 -7.04 6.27
CA GLN A 105 28.61 -8.10 6.97
C GLN A 105 29.00 -8.25 8.45
N LYS A 106 30.24 -7.92 8.82
CA LYS A 106 30.68 -7.92 10.24
C LYS A 106 30.12 -6.72 10.99
N LEU A 107 30.10 -5.55 10.35
CA LEU A 107 29.78 -4.27 10.98
C LEU A 107 28.28 -3.96 11.03
N ARG A 108 27.45 -4.57 10.17
CA ARG A 108 26.03 -4.18 10.01
C ARG A 108 25.16 -4.26 11.27
N ASN A 109 25.59 -4.96 12.32
CA ASN A 109 24.86 -4.99 13.59
C ASN A 109 25.06 -3.73 14.45
N ASN A 110 25.89 -2.78 14.01
CA ASN A 110 26.04 -1.46 14.58
C ASN A 110 26.13 -0.41 13.45
N ILE A 111 25.04 0.32 13.25
CA ILE A 111 24.93 1.35 12.21
C ILE A 111 26.03 2.41 12.29
N PHE A 112 26.47 2.78 13.50
CA PHE A 112 27.50 3.82 13.68
C PHE A 112 28.87 3.33 13.19
N GLU A 113 29.23 2.09 13.50
CA GLU A 113 30.47 1.47 13.02
C GLU A 113 30.43 1.27 11.50
N LEU A 114 29.30 0.78 10.98
CA LEU A 114 29.11 0.57 9.55
C LEU A 114 29.24 1.88 8.76
N VAL A 115 28.52 2.94 9.15
CA VAL A 115 28.59 4.22 8.43
C VAL A 115 29.99 4.84 8.53
N SER A 116 30.65 4.72 9.69
CA SER A 116 32.05 5.16 9.82
C SER A 116 32.97 4.43 8.84
N TYR A 117 32.83 3.12 8.69
CA TYR A 117 33.61 2.33 7.74
C TYR A 117 33.33 2.74 6.29
N LEU A 118 32.05 2.87 5.90
CA LEU A 118 31.67 3.28 4.54
C LEU A 118 32.25 4.65 4.18
N CYS A 119 32.29 5.59 5.15
CA CYS A 119 32.92 6.90 4.96
C CYS A 119 34.45 6.79 4.80
N GLN A 120 35.12 5.99 5.63
CA GLN A 120 36.58 5.80 5.60
C GLN A 120 37.05 5.19 4.27
N GLU A 121 36.33 4.18 3.78
CA GLU A 121 36.60 3.52 2.49
C GLU A 121 36.08 4.32 1.28
N LYS A 122 35.47 5.49 1.51
CA LYS A 122 34.90 6.37 0.47
C LYS A 122 33.86 5.65 -0.41
N ILE A 123 33.13 4.72 0.16
CA ILE A 123 32.04 4.01 -0.51
C ILE A 123 30.85 4.96 -0.63
N VAL A 124 30.31 5.12 -1.84
CA VAL A 124 29.08 5.90 -2.02
C VAL A 124 27.92 5.10 -1.42
N HIS A 125 27.23 5.70 -0.46
CA HIS A 125 26.15 5.04 0.27
C HIS A 125 25.00 5.99 0.54
N ALA A 126 23.80 5.43 0.65
CA ALA A 126 22.56 6.17 0.86
C ALA A 126 21.64 5.44 1.83
N LEU A 127 20.82 6.19 2.54
CA LEU A 127 19.76 5.61 3.36
C LEU A 127 18.55 5.25 2.47
N ALA A 128 18.17 3.97 2.44
CA ALA A 128 16.97 3.50 1.75
C ALA A 128 15.72 3.80 2.58
N HIS A 129 14.59 4.06 1.89
CA HIS A 129 13.23 4.23 2.44
C HIS A 129 13.15 4.55 3.95
N PRO A 130 13.55 5.77 4.40
CA PRO A 130 13.94 6.05 5.79
C PRO A 130 12.89 5.88 6.90
N PHE A 131 11.62 5.69 6.53
CA PHE A 131 10.50 5.50 7.45
C PHE A 131 10.01 4.05 7.50
N PHE A 132 10.63 3.14 6.75
CA PHE A 132 10.13 1.79 6.58
C PHE A 132 10.17 1.00 7.88
N LYS A 133 9.00 0.51 8.30
CA LYS A 133 8.85 -0.23 9.55
C LYS A 133 9.25 -1.70 9.41
N MET A 134 10.43 -2.05 9.94
CA MET A 134 10.99 -3.41 9.92
C MET A 134 11.25 -3.95 11.34
N GLY A 135 10.20 -4.35 12.04
CA GLY A 135 10.29 -4.84 13.42
C GLY A 135 10.11 -3.73 14.46
N PRO A 136 11.05 -3.50 15.40
CA PRO A 136 10.97 -2.41 16.37
C PRO A 136 10.70 -1.06 15.69
N VAL A 137 9.90 -0.21 16.32
CA VAL A 137 9.37 1.01 15.71
C VAL A 137 10.45 2.09 15.67
N LEU A 138 10.83 2.55 14.47
CA LEU A 138 11.65 3.74 14.30
C LEU A 138 10.99 4.96 14.96
N THR A 139 11.79 5.82 15.57
CA THR A 139 11.31 7.00 16.30
C THR A 139 11.87 8.25 15.64
N LEU A 140 11.34 9.42 16.02
CA LEU A 140 11.88 10.70 15.56
C LEU A 140 13.38 10.84 15.90
N ALA A 141 13.82 10.30 17.04
CA ALA A 141 15.23 10.31 17.41
C ALA A 141 16.11 9.50 16.45
N HIS A 142 15.60 8.37 15.91
CA HIS A 142 16.32 7.62 14.88
C HIS A 142 16.43 8.43 13.59
N ILE A 143 15.35 9.10 13.16
CA ILE A 143 15.38 9.96 11.98
C ILE A 143 16.41 11.08 12.17
N GLU A 144 16.41 11.76 13.32
CA GLU A 144 17.37 12.81 13.65
C GLU A 144 18.84 12.32 13.59
N LYS A 145 19.14 11.14 14.15
CA LYS A 145 20.47 10.52 14.05
C LYS A 145 20.84 10.22 12.60
N MET A 146 19.91 9.66 11.81
CA MET A 146 20.15 9.36 10.40
C MET A 146 20.39 10.62 9.56
N LEU A 147 19.70 11.73 9.85
CA LEU A 147 19.97 13.02 9.20
C LEU A 147 21.42 13.49 9.43
N LEU A 148 22.03 13.17 10.58
CA LEU A 148 23.43 13.47 10.86
C LEU A 148 24.40 12.51 10.12
N MET A 149 24.00 11.26 9.95
CA MET A 149 24.88 10.17 9.47
C MET A 149 24.97 10.05 7.95
N PHE A 150 23.94 10.46 7.21
CA PHE A 150 23.85 10.25 5.76
C PHE A 150 23.75 11.57 5.01
N ASP A 151 24.45 11.70 3.88
CA ASP A 151 24.29 12.83 2.95
C ASP A 151 23.38 12.50 1.76
N LEU A 152 23.12 11.21 1.51
CA LEU A 152 22.26 10.73 0.43
C LEU A 152 21.06 9.97 0.99
N PHE A 153 19.87 10.31 0.49
CA PHE A 153 18.62 9.69 0.90
C PHE A 153 17.82 9.23 -0.31
N GLU A 154 17.27 8.03 -0.22
CA GLU A 154 16.20 7.61 -1.11
C GLU A 154 14.91 8.34 -0.76
N VAL A 155 14.50 9.25 -1.63
CA VAL A 155 13.28 10.05 -1.44
C VAL A 155 12.10 9.54 -2.26
N LYS A 156 12.38 8.68 -3.25
CA LYS A 156 11.38 8.09 -4.14
C LYS A 156 11.70 6.62 -4.38
N ASN A 157 10.76 5.77 -4.00
CA ASN A 157 10.90 4.32 -3.96
C ASN A 157 9.74 3.67 -4.72
N GLY A 158 9.91 2.54 -5.40
CA GLY A 158 8.85 1.90 -6.20
C GLY A 158 7.89 1.04 -5.39
N GLY A 159 8.28 0.61 -4.20
CA GLY A 159 7.42 -0.03 -3.21
C GLY A 159 6.63 0.95 -2.33
N LYS A 160 6.83 2.26 -2.47
CA LYS A 160 6.26 3.26 -1.56
C LYS A 160 5.79 4.52 -2.27
N GLN A 161 4.58 4.97 -1.94
CA GLN A 161 4.17 6.36 -2.12
C GLN A 161 4.11 7.03 -0.77
N LEU A 162 4.91 8.06 -0.56
CA LEU A 162 4.75 8.92 0.60
C LEU A 162 3.66 9.92 0.24
N VAL A 163 2.46 9.80 0.82
CA VAL A 163 1.43 10.83 0.69
C VAL A 163 1.52 11.76 1.92
N PRO A 164 1.62 13.08 1.73
CA PRO A 164 1.67 13.77 0.44
C PRO A 164 3.00 13.56 -0.30
N ASP A 165 2.91 13.43 -1.64
CA ASP A 165 4.08 13.25 -2.51
C ASP A 165 5.16 14.29 -2.20
N ASN A 166 6.42 13.83 -2.18
CA ASN A 166 7.62 14.64 -1.94
C ASN A 166 7.71 15.26 -0.53
N LEU A 167 6.89 14.85 0.45
CA LEU A 167 6.99 15.39 1.81
C LEU A 167 8.40 15.24 2.40
N PHE A 168 9.04 14.10 2.15
CA PHE A 168 10.40 13.88 2.63
C PHE A 168 11.44 14.71 1.88
N GLU A 169 11.31 14.87 0.56
CA GLU A 169 12.12 15.82 -0.21
C GLU A 169 12.02 17.24 0.37
N LEU A 170 10.80 17.66 0.72
CA LEU A 170 10.54 18.96 1.32
C LEU A 170 11.20 19.10 2.69
N ILE A 171 11.16 18.07 3.54
CA ILE A 171 11.86 18.03 4.83
C ILE A 171 13.36 18.24 4.62
N LEU A 172 13.96 17.48 3.71
CA LEU A 172 15.40 17.56 3.44
C LEU A 172 15.82 18.94 2.90
N GLN A 173 14.97 19.58 2.08
CA GLN A 173 15.22 20.94 1.56
C GLN A 173 15.14 22.04 2.62
N HIS A 174 14.50 21.79 3.76
CA HIS A 174 14.33 22.76 4.85
C HIS A 174 15.30 22.56 6.02
N LEU A 175 16.25 21.64 5.89
CA LEU A 175 17.33 21.52 6.86
C LEU A 175 18.23 22.76 6.79
N THR A 176 18.62 23.26 7.95
CA THR A 176 19.54 24.41 8.08
C THR A 176 20.74 24.02 8.95
N PRO A 177 21.87 24.76 8.87
CA PRO A 177 23.00 24.54 9.75
C PRO A 177 22.60 24.53 11.23
N GLU A 178 21.72 25.45 11.65
CA GLU A 178 21.27 25.58 13.04
C GLU A 178 20.49 24.34 13.51
N ILE A 179 19.62 23.80 12.64
CA ILE A 179 18.90 22.56 12.92
C ILE A 179 19.90 21.42 13.12
N MET A 180 20.85 21.27 12.19
CA MET A 180 21.80 20.16 12.19
C MET A 180 22.77 20.23 13.38
N TYR A 181 23.28 21.40 13.74
CA TYR A 181 24.16 21.55 14.91
C TYR A 181 23.42 21.29 16.22
N ARG A 182 22.18 21.76 16.35
CA ARG A 182 21.33 21.41 17.51
C ARG A 182 21.10 19.90 17.60
N LEU A 183 20.90 19.21 16.47
CA LEU A 183 20.77 17.75 16.46
C LEU A 183 22.07 17.06 16.85
N ALA A 184 23.22 17.55 16.36
CA ALA A 184 24.54 17.03 16.71
C ALA A 184 24.78 17.11 18.23
N ASP A 185 24.46 18.25 18.84
CA ASP A 185 24.55 18.44 20.30
C ASP A 185 23.56 17.54 21.05
N LYS A 186 22.30 17.48 20.60
CA LYS A 186 21.25 16.66 21.22
C LYS A 186 21.61 15.17 21.28
N HIS A 187 22.22 14.65 20.21
CA HIS A 187 22.54 13.23 20.07
C HIS A 187 24.00 12.89 20.36
N SER A 188 24.83 13.89 20.68
CA SER A 188 26.28 13.73 20.83
C SER A 188 26.92 13.02 19.64
N LEU A 189 26.49 13.36 18.42
CA LEU A 189 26.86 12.68 17.19
C LEU A 189 27.41 13.67 16.16
N GLN A 190 28.62 13.41 15.68
CA GLN A 190 29.25 14.26 14.66
C GLN A 190 28.58 14.03 13.29
N PRO A 191 28.20 15.10 12.56
CA PRO A 191 27.69 14.96 11.21
C PRO A 191 28.72 14.35 10.25
N SER A 192 28.26 13.60 9.25
CA SER A 192 29.11 12.96 8.23
C SER A 192 29.88 13.95 7.35
N SER A 193 29.32 15.15 7.16
CA SER A 193 29.89 16.18 6.29
C SER A 193 29.81 17.58 6.89
N SER A 194 30.67 18.47 6.41
CA SER A 194 30.68 19.90 6.80
C SER A 194 29.47 20.68 6.28
N THR A 195 28.70 20.10 5.36
CA THR A 195 27.50 20.68 4.75
C THR A 195 26.28 19.78 4.98
N CYS A 196 26.21 19.14 6.15
CA CYS A 196 25.22 18.11 6.49
C CYS A 196 23.74 18.55 6.39
N TRP A 197 23.43 19.83 6.19
CA TRP A 197 22.08 20.30 5.87
C TRP A 197 21.73 20.22 4.37
N ILE A 198 22.72 20.02 3.49
CA ILE A 198 22.54 19.85 2.05
C ILE A 198 22.55 18.36 1.74
N LYS A 199 21.39 17.82 1.37
CA LYS A 199 21.21 16.37 1.12
C LYS A 199 21.04 16.08 -0.37
N GLY A 200 21.72 15.04 -0.85
CA GLY A 200 21.47 14.46 -2.16
C GLY A 200 20.25 13.54 -2.13
N MET A 201 19.49 13.54 -3.22
CA MET A 201 18.19 12.88 -3.31
C MET A 201 18.21 11.86 -4.44
N ILE A 202 18.18 10.58 -4.07
CA ILE A 202 18.17 9.47 -5.01
C ILE A 202 16.79 8.80 -5.07
N ALA A 203 16.64 7.97 -6.09
CA ALA A 203 15.47 7.13 -6.29
C ALA A 203 15.87 5.75 -6.82
N GLY A 204 15.09 4.75 -6.44
CA GLY A 204 15.21 3.40 -6.97
C GLY A 204 13.90 2.62 -6.82
N SER A 205 13.76 1.55 -7.60
CA SER A 205 12.49 0.82 -7.71
C SER A 205 12.14 -0.02 -6.50
N ASP A 206 13.13 -0.49 -5.75
CA ASP A 206 12.97 -1.49 -4.69
C ASP A 206 12.11 -2.67 -5.19
N ASP A 207 12.29 -2.99 -6.47
CA ASP A 207 11.44 -3.94 -7.15
C ASP A 207 11.85 -5.37 -6.80
N HIS A 208 10.84 -6.11 -6.34
CA HIS A 208 10.91 -7.52 -5.97
C HIS A 208 10.09 -8.41 -6.93
N GLY A 209 9.27 -7.80 -7.78
CA GLY A 209 8.27 -8.48 -8.60
C GLY A 209 8.59 -8.57 -10.10
N GLY A 210 9.66 -7.93 -10.56
CA GLY A 210 10.01 -7.74 -11.96
C GLY A 210 9.14 -6.71 -12.69
N ILE A 211 8.41 -5.84 -11.98
CA ILE A 211 7.36 -4.99 -12.56
C ILE A 211 7.62 -3.50 -12.50
N LEU A 212 8.40 -3.03 -11.52
CA LEU A 212 8.69 -1.63 -11.29
C LEU A 212 10.15 -1.27 -11.54
N VAL A 213 10.96 -2.23 -12.01
CA VAL A 213 12.36 -2.01 -12.39
C VAL A 213 12.48 -0.75 -13.27
N ALA A 214 13.31 0.18 -12.83
CA ALA A 214 13.56 1.49 -13.44
C ALA A 214 12.37 2.47 -13.49
N SER A 215 11.25 2.18 -12.80
CA SER A 215 10.10 3.09 -12.74
C SER A 215 10.48 4.39 -12.02
N PRO A 216 10.77 4.40 -10.72
CA PRO A 216 11.57 5.46 -10.13
C PRO A 216 13.05 5.20 -10.44
N HIS A 217 13.79 6.27 -10.69
CA HIS A 217 15.20 6.20 -11.04
C HIS A 217 15.87 7.51 -10.72
N THR A 218 17.19 7.46 -10.53
CA THR A 218 18.04 8.62 -10.29
C THR A 218 18.52 9.20 -11.62
N LEU A 219 18.49 10.52 -11.74
CA LEU A 219 19.08 11.28 -12.84
C LEU A 219 20.29 12.05 -12.36
N THR A 220 21.34 12.06 -13.18
CA THR A 220 22.55 12.87 -13.01
C THR A 220 22.84 13.65 -14.28
N ASP A 221 23.88 14.49 -14.25
CA ASP A 221 24.52 14.93 -15.48
C ASP A 221 25.03 13.72 -16.30
N SER A 222 25.29 13.92 -17.58
CA SER A 222 25.76 12.85 -18.47
C SER A 222 27.10 12.29 -17.99
N ALA A 223 27.11 11.01 -17.63
CA ALA A 223 28.30 10.28 -17.23
C ALA A 223 28.75 9.31 -18.33
N THR A 224 30.05 9.29 -18.60
CA THR A 224 30.67 8.39 -19.59
C THR A 224 31.01 7.02 -19.00
N ASN A 225 31.12 6.92 -17.67
CA ASN A 225 31.50 5.72 -16.94
C ASN A 225 30.95 5.73 -15.50
N VAL A 226 31.07 4.60 -14.81
CA VAL A 226 30.54 4.41 -13.45
C VAL A 226 31.16 5.38 -12.43
N ALA A 227 32.46 5.70 -12.54
CA ALA A 227 33.12 6.59 -11.59
C ALA A 227 32.61 8.03 -11.71
N GLU A 228 32.35 8.51 -12.93
CA GLU A 228 31.75 9.82 -13.17
C GLU A 228 30.31 9.88 -12.64
N LEU A 229 29.51 8.85 -12.91
CA LEU A 229 28.14 8.72 -12.39
C LEU A 229 28.11 8.80 -10.86
N LEU A 230 28.92 7.99 -10.19
CA LEU A 230 29.00 7.95 -8.72
C LEU A 230 29.60 9.23 -8.15
N GLY A 231 30.51 9.89 -8.87
CA GLY A 231 31.02 11.21 -8.49
C GLY A 231 29.96 12.31 -8.53
N HIS A 232 28.98 12.24 -9.45
CA HIS A 232 27.81 13.13 -9.40
C HIS A 232 26.92 12.82 -8.21
N ILE A 233 26.62 11.55 -7.97
CA ILE A 233 25.75 11.10 -6.86
C ILE A 233 26.36 11.47 -5.51
N GLN A 234 27.64 11.16 -5.28
CA GLN A 234 28.35 11.46 -4.03
C GLN A 234 28.41 12.96 -3.74
N ALA A 235 28.51 13.80 -4.78
CA ALA A 235 28.48 15.25 -4.66
C ALA A 235 27.05 15.82 -4.48
N GLY A 236 26.02 14.98 -4.37
CA GLY A 236 24.62 15.39 -4.30
C GLY A 236 24.08 16.00 -5.60
N ARG A 237 24.82 15.91 -6.71
CA ARG A 237 24.41 16.40 -8.05
C ARG A 237 23.56 15.35 -8.77
N CYS A 238 22.48 14.96 -8.10
CA CYS A 238 21.52 13.99 -8.61
C CYS A 238 20.10 14.40 -8.21
N ARG A 239 19.10 13.85 -8.90
CA ARG A 239 17.69 14.05 -8.56
C ARG A 239 16.89 12.77 -8.74
N ALA A 240 15.96 12.55 -7.82
CA ALA A 240 14.92 11.55 -7.95
C ALA A 240 14.00 11.86 -9.13
N SER A 241 13.72 10.85 -9.96
CA SER A 241 12.90 10.95 -11.17
C SER A 241 12.04 9.70 -11.33
N GLY A 242 11.17 9.72 -12.34
CA GLY A 242 10.23 8.64 -12.60
C GLY A 242 9.05 8.63 -11.64
N HIS A 243 8.27 7.55 -11.72
CA HIS A 243 7.06 7.34 -10.93
C HIS A 243 7.40 6.45 -9.74
N GLY A 244 7.12 6.96 -8.53
CA GLY A 244 7.24 6.18 -7.30
C GLY A 244 6.20 5.05 -7.25
N GLY A 245 6.25 4.33 -6.13
CA GLY A 245 5.28 3.29 -5.83
C GLY A 245 3.89 3.84 -5.66
N THR A 246 2.91 2.96 -5.82
CA THR A 246 1.51 3.12 -5.40
C THR A 246 1.15 1.83 -4.68
N SER A 247 0.17 1.85 -3.78
CA SER A 247 -0.31 0.62 -3.15
C SER A 247 -0.71 -0.45 -4.18
N ILE A 248 -1.22 -0.04 -5.35
CA ILE A 248 -1.58 -0.97 -6.41
C ILE A 248 -0.34 -1.64 -7.05
N ALA A 249 0.78 -0.91 -7.17
CA ALA A 249 2.04 -1.45 -7.70
C ALA A 249 2.62 -2.51 -6.76
N VAL A 250 2.64 -2.21 -5.45
CA VAL A 250 3.06 -3.17 -4.40
C VAL A 250 2.20 -4.42 -4.43
N ALA A 251 0.87 -4.26 -4.54
CA ALA A 251 -0.05 -5.39 -4.61
C ALA A 251 0.24 -6.30 -5.82
N HIS A 252 0.55 -5.71 -6.97
CA HIS A 252 0.94 -6.46 -8.16
C HIS A 252 2.30 -7.13 -8.03
N GLY A 253 3.24 -6.53 -7.29
CA GLY A 253 4.49 -7.18 -6.89
C GLY A 253 4.23 -8.43 -6.05
N ILE A 254 3.36 -8.33 -5.05
CA ILE A 254 2.93 -9.47 -4.22
C ILE A 254 2.27 -10.56 -5.08
N PHE A 255 1.41 -10.19 -6.05
CA PHE A 255 0.85 -11.15 -7.00
C PHE A 255 1.95 -11.86 -7.79
N SER A 256 2.95 -11.13 -8.29
CA SER A 256 4.10 -11.69 -9.02
C SER A 256 4.85 -12.71 -8.16
N VAL A 257 5.28 -12.32 -6.96
CA VAL A 257 6.04 -13.18 -6.04
C VAL A 257 5.25 -14.43 -5.66
N THR A 258 3.98 -14.27 -5.28
CA THR A 258 3.11 -15.40 -4.92
C THR A 258 2.92 -16.37 -6.09
N PHE A 259 2.75 -15.84 -7.30
CA PHE A 259 2.64 -16.64 -8.51
C PHE A 259 3.91 -17.43 -8.82
N GLN A 260 5.07 -16.77 -8.77
CA GLN A 260 6.35 -17.39 -9.04
C GLN A 260 6.70 -18.46 -7.99
N TYR A 261 6.39 -18.21 -6.71
CA TYR A 261 6.49 -19.22 -5.65
C TYR A 261 5.63 -20.46 -5.96
N ALA A 262 4.35 -20.27 -6.28
CA ALA A 262 3.44 -21.37 -6.60
C ALA A 262 3.95 -22.22 -7.78
N LYS A 263 4.51 -21.57 -8.81
CA LYS A 263 5.12 -22.23 -9.97
C LYS A 263 6.37 -23.04 -9.60
N SER A 264 7.26 -22.49 -8.77
CA SER A 264 8.51 -23.14 -8.37
C SER A 264 8.30 -24.46 -7.62
N LYS A 265 7.22 -24.58 -6.84
CA LYS A 265 6.88 -25.79 -6.07
C LYS A 265 6.29 -26.93 -6.92
N LYS A 266 6.18 -26.79 -8.25
CA LYS A 266 5.64 -27.79 -9.21
C LYS A 266 4.27 -28.39 -8.84
N LYS A 267 3.52 -27.80 -7.90
CA LYS A 267 2.14 -28.17 -7.56
C LYS A 267 1.19 -27.56 -8.59
N VAL A 268 1.21 -28.05 -9.83
CA VAL A 268 0.29 -27.58 -10.88
C VAL A 268 -1.05 -28.32 -10.75
N ALA A 269 -1.83 -27.89 -9.75
CA ALA A 269 -3.27 -27.87 -9.82
C ALA A 269 -3.66 -26.53 -9.18
N ASP A 270 -3.99 -25.55 -10.03
CA ASP A 270 -4.54 -24.23 -9.70
C ASP A 270 -4.80 -24.02 -8.19
N PRO A 271 -3.80 -23.52 -7.43
CA PRO A 271 -3.93 -23.37 -5.98
C PRO A 271 -5.02 -22.37 -5.61
N LEU A 272 -5.41 -21.49 -6.54
CA LEU A 272 -6.48 -20.52 -6.40
C LEU A 272 -7.87 -21.14 -6.68
N ARG A 273 -7.91 -22.38 -7.20
CA ARG A 273 -9.11 -23.07 -7.69
C ARG A 273 -9.98 -22.18 -8.60
N ASN A 274 -9.33 -21.23 -9.28
CA ASN A 274 -9.92 -20.26 -10.19
C ASN A 274 -9.03 -20.10 -11.42
N GLU A 275 -9.28 -20.94 -12.43
CA GLU A 275 -8.44 -21.02 -13.64
C GLU A 275 -8.36 -19.70 -14.40
N LEU A 276 -9.39 -18.85 -14.31
CA LEU A 276 -9.40 -17.53 -14.94
C LEU A 276 -8.40 -16.60 -14.27
N LEU A 277 -8.45 -16.52 -12.93
CA LEU A 277 -7.54 -15.69 -12.15
C LEU A 277 -6.10 -16.17 -12.32
N TRP A 278 -5.88 -17.48 -12.23
CA TRP A 278 -4.58 -18.08 -12.44
C TRP A 278 -4.00 -17.73 -13.82
N LYS A 279 -4.79 -17.82 -14.89
CA LYS A 279 -4.34 -17.46 -16.25
C LYS A 279 -4.10 -15.96 -16.44
N LEU A 280 -4.86 -15.09 -15.79
CA LEU A 280 -4.61 -13.65 -15.84
C LEU A 280 -3.26 -13.31 -15.21
N ILE A 281 -3.00 -13.87 -14.02
CA ILE A 281 -1.73 -13.71 -13.31
C ILE A 281 -0.59 -14.34 -14.12
N GLU A 282 -0.78 -15.55 -14.68
CA GLU A 282 0.23 -16.23 -15.49
C GLU A 282 0.67 -15.44 -16.72
N ASN A 283 -0.26 -14.78 -17.42
CA ASN A 283 0.09 -14.00 -18.62
C ASN A 283 0.75 -12.65 -18.32
N ILE A 284 0.76 -12.21 -17.05
CA ILE A 284 1.44 -10.97 -16.64
C ILE A 284 2.80 -11.28 -16.04
N PHE A 285 2.90 -12.33 -15.22
CA PHE A 285 4.05 -12.57 -14.34
C PHE A 285 4.87 -13.83 -14.70
N ALA A 286 4.52 -14.57 -15.75
CA ALA A 286 5.39 -15.65 -16.24
C ALA A 286 6.58 -15.08 -17.03
N SER A 287 7.68 -15.84 -17.14
CA SER A 287 8.84 -15.47 -17.96
C SER A 287 8.52 -15.47 -19.46
N SER A 288 9.09 -14.49 -20.17
CA SER A 288 8.81 -14.03 -21.55
C SER A 288 8.64 -15.11 -22.63
N ASN A 289 9.23 -16.31 -22.47
CA ASN A 289 9.29 -17.35 -23.52
C ASN A 289 7.97 -18.10 -23.83
N ARG A 290 6.82 -17.75 -23.24
CA ARG A 290 5.51 -18.38 -23.55
C ARG A 290 4.34 -17.40 -23.75
N HIS A 291 4.60 -16.14 -24.07
CA HIS A 291 3.53 -15.14 -24.13
C HIS A 291 2.81 -15.13 -25.48
N GLY A 292 1.48 -15.02 -25.43
CA GLY A 292 0.69 -14.64 -26.59
C GLY A 292 -0.82 -14.76 -26.40
N PHE A 293 -1.56 -13.99 -27.20
CA PHE A 293 -3.01 -14.15 -27.38
C PHE A 293 -3.41 -15.60 -27.69
N ILE A 294 -2.48 -16.35 -28.30
CA ILE A 294 -2.61 -17.77 -28.61
C ILE A 294 -2.44 -18.64 -27.37
N SER A 295 -1.71 -18.30 -26.29
CA SER A 295 -1.73 -19.10 -25.05
C SER A 295 -3.07 -18.94 -24.32
N LEU A 296 -3.56 -17.69 -24.23
CA LEU A 296 -4.87 -17.38 -23.67
C LEU A 296 -5.98 -18.03 -24.51
N ALA A 297 -5.92 -17.92 -25.84
CA ALA A 297 -6.90 -18.50 -26.77
C ALA A 297 -6.76 -20.02 -26.97
N SER A 298 -5.55 -20.59 -26.99
CA SER A 298 -5.33 -22.05 -27.08
C SER A 298 -5.73 -22.75 -25.80
N SER A 299 -5.62 -22.09 -24.64
CA SER A 299 -6.23 -22.56 -23.40
C SER A 299 -7.77 -22.59 -23.42
N LEU A 300 -8.40 -21.94 -24.42
CA LEU A 300 -9.84 -22.02 -24.71
C LEU A 300 -10.16 -23.14 -25.72
N VAL A 301 -9.16 -23.55 -26.52
CA VAL A 301 -9.30 -24.55 -27.59
C VAL A 301 -8.94 -25.95 -27.11
N THR A 302 -8.07 -26.08 -26.09
CA THR A 302 -7.78 -27.36 -25.44
C THR A 302 -9.07 -27.97 -24.92
N SER A 303 -9.23 -29.27 -25.19
CA SER A 303 -10.47 -30.03 -25.02
C SER A 303 -11.08 -29.97 -23.62
N GLN A 304 -10.28 -29.65 -22.58
CA GLN A 304 -10.74 -29.45 -21.20
C GLN A 304 -11.55 -28.16 -20.98
N ALA A 305 -11.23 -27.06 -21.68
CA ALA A 305 -11.97 -25.80 -21.58
C ALA A 305 -13.29 -25.83 -22.36
N LYS A 306 -13.35 -26.55 -23.49
CA LYS A 306 -14.60 -26.73 -24.26
C LYS A 306 -15.69 -27.48 -23.48
N THR A 307 -15.32 -28.39 -22.57
CA THR A 307 -16.24 -29.04 -21.62
C THR A 307 -16.77 -28.07 -20.56
N LEU A 308 -15.98 -27.05 -20.18
CA LEU A 308 -16.38 -25.97 -19.28
C LEU A 308 -17.29 -24.94 -19.99
N PHE A 309 -17.11 -24.71 -21.29
CA PHE A 309 -17.98 -23.84 -22.09
C PHE A 309 -19.37 -24.44 -22.38
N LYS A 310 -19.50 -25.77 -22.44
CA LYS A 310 -20.78 -26.47 -22.67
C LYS A 310 -21.63 -26.61 -21.40
N LYS A 311 -21.02 -26.57 -20.22
CA LYS A 311 -21.74 -26.45 -18.95
C LYS A 311 -21.92 -24.97 -18.63
N ARG A 312 -23.16 -24.47 -18.70
CA ARG A 312 -23.60 -23.19 -18.11
C ARG A 312 -22.82 -22.99 -16.79
N ASN A 313 -21.92 -22.00 -16.77
CA ASN A 313 -20.95 -21.81 -15.69
C ASN A 313 -21.65 -21.95 -14.33
N ARG A 314 -21.29 -22.97 -13.55
CA ARG A 314 -21.78 -23.20 -12.19
C ARG A 314 -21.37 -22.08 -11.21
N THR A 315 -20.57 -21.10 -11.65
CA THR A 315 -19.97 -20.02 -10.86
C THR A 315 -20.60 -18.64 -11.08
N GLY A 316 -21.45 -18.45 -12.09
CA GLY A 316 -22.15 -17.17 -12.33
C GLY A 316 -21.29 -16.02 -12.88
N LEU A 317 -19.96 -16.17 -13.01
CA LEU A 317 -19.14 -15.16 -13.72
C LEU A 317 -19.38 -15.23 -15.23
N SER A 318 -19.77 -14.10 -15.84
CA SER A 318 -19.78 -13.95 -17.29
C SER A 318 -18.35 -13.72 -17.79
N PHE A 319 -17.61 -14.81 -17.99
CA PHE A 319 -16.29 -14.84 -18.64
C PHE A 319 -16.29 -14.07 -19.98
N ARG A 320 -17.43 -14.03 -20.67
CA ARG A 320 -17.64 -13.25 -21.89
C ARG A 320 -17.54 -11.75 -21.67
N LYS A 321 -17.99 -11.20 -20.54
CA LYS A 321 -17.93 -9.76 -20.25
C LYS A 321 -16.49 -9.33 -19.96
N LEU A 322 -15.79 -10.06 -19.10
CA LEU A 322 -14.38 -9.82 -18.82
C LEU A 322 -13.51 -9.97 -20.09
N TYR A 323 -13.70 -11.06 -20.85
CA TYR A 323 -12.98 -11.27 -22.12
C TYR A 323 -13.26 -10.17 -23.15
N ARG A 324 -14.52 -9.73 -23.28
CA ARG A 324 -14.88 -8.64 -24.20
C ARG A 324 -14.24 -7.32 -23.76
N ASN A 325 -14.20 -7.05 -22.46
CA ASN A 325 -13.50 -5.88 -21.91
C ASN A 325 -11.98 -5.96 -22.14
N LEU A 326 -11.36 -7.13 -21.95
CA LEU A 326 -9.93 -7.36 -22.22
C LEU A 326 -9.58 -7.26 -23.71
N LYS A 327 -10.45 -7.76 -24.60
CA LYS A 327 -10.24 -7.69 -26.06
C LYS A 327 -10.31 -6.25 -26.60
N ASN A 328 -11.11 -5.41 -25.96
CA ASN A 328 -11.30 -4.01 -26.38
C ASN A 328 -10.16 -3.08 -25.92
N ASP A 329 -9.27 -3.57 -25.06
CA ASP A 329 -8.13 -2.83 -24.50
C ASP A 329 -6.84 -3.28 -25.20
N GLN A 330 -6.46 -2.56 -26.26
CA GLN A 330 -5.31 -2.93 -27.07
C GLN A 330 -3.98 -2.87 -26.29
N GLU A 331 -3.87 -2.00 -25.29
CA GLU A 331 -2.65 -1.82 -24.51
C GLU A 331 -2.49 -2.94 -23.49
N LEU A 332 -3.54 -3.21 -22.71
CA LEU A 332 -3.55 -4.34 -21.78
C LEU A 332 -3.36 -5.68 -22.52
N ALA A 333 -3.93 -5.82 -23.71
CA ALA A 333 -3.72 -7.01 -24.51
C ALA A 333 -2.28 -7.17 -24.99
N ARG A 334 -1.58 -6.07 -25.31
CA ARG A 334 -0.13 -6.09 -25.62
C ARG A 334 0.69 -6.46 -24.39
N LEU A 335 0.32 -5.95 -23.20
CA LEU A 335 0.92 -6.30 -21.92
C LEU A 335 0.79 -7.79 -21.62
N LEU A 336 -0.43 -8.33 -21.68
CA LEU A 336 -0.70 -9.76 -21.46
C LEU A 336 -0.02 -10.68 -22.50
N CYS A 337 0.40 -10.12 -23.63
CA CYS A 337 1.18 -10.83 -24.65
C CYS A 337 2.68 -10.64 -24.48
N GLY A 338 3.15 -10.02 -23.39
CA GLY A 338 4.58 -9.74 -23.15
C GLY A 338 5.21 -8.85 -24.22
N LYS A 339 4.40 -8.08 -24.98
CA LYS A 339 4.88 -7.21 -26.07
C LYS A 339 5.35 -5.85 -25.59
N ILE A 340 4.93 -5.47 -24.39
CA ILE A 340 5.36 -4.26 -23.70
C ILE A 340 5.69 -4.64 -22.26
N PRO A 341 6.72 -4.02 -21.66
CA PRO A 341 7.04 -4.24 -20.26
C PRO A 341 5.92 -3.67 -19.36
N PHE A 342 5.82 -4.20 -18.15
CA PHE A 342 4.94 -3.63 -17.14
C PHE A 342 5.47 -2.25 -16.73
N ASN A 343 4.57 -1.29 -16.58
CA ASN A 343 4.89 0.07 -16.19
C ASN A 343 3.74 0.69 -15.40
N HIS A 344 3.95 1.91 -14.89
CA HIS A 344 2.97 2.61 -14.07
C HIS A 344 1.61 2.84 -14.77
N ALA A 345 1.57 3.13 -16.07
CA ALA A 345 0.31 3.36 -16.78
C ALA A 345 -0.52 2.05 -16.89
N ASN A 346 0.14 0.96 -17.26
CA ASN A 346 -0.49 -0.36 -17.36
C ASN A 346 -0.85 -0.95 -15.99
N ASN A 347 -0.17 -0.53 -14.93
CA ASN A 347 -0.45 -0.87 -13.54
C ASN A 347 -1.88 -0.46 -13.13
N VAL A 348 -2.28 0.77 -13.44
CA VAL A 348 -3.63 1.30 -13.15
C VAL A 348 -4.70 0.56 -13.96
N ASN A 349 -4.42 0.28 -15.24
CA ASN A 349 -5.34 -0.47 -16.10
C ASN A 349 -5.57 -1.89 -15.57
N PHE A 350 -4.51 -2.57 -15.11
CA PHE A 350 -4.63 -3.89 -14.51
C PHE A 350 -5.46 -3.86 -13.21
N PHE A 351 -5.21 -2.89 -12.33
CA PHE A 351 -6.02 -2.67 -11.13
C PHE A 351 -7.51 -2.52 -11.46
N ALA A 352 -7.86 -1.72 -12.47
CA ALA A 352 -9.25 -1.53 -12.88
C ALA A 352 -9.94 -2.86 -13.25
N ARG A 353 -9.22 -3.78 -13.90
CA ARG A 353 -9.74 -5.12 -14.23
C ARG A 353 -9.89 -6.02 -13.00
N MET A 354 -8.94 -5.94 -12.06
CA MET A 354 -9.04 -6.67 -10.79
C MET A 354 -10.21 -6.15 -9.95
N ASN A 355 -10.46 -4.84 -9.97
CA ASN A 355 -11.64 -4.23 -9.37
C ASN A 355 -12.94 -4.72 -10.05
N ASP A 356 -13.02 -4.75 -11.38
CA ASP A 356 -14.17 -5.30 -12.11
C ASP A 356 -14.46 -6.77 -11.74
N LEU A 357 -13.41 -7.57 -11.59
CA LEU A 357 -13.51 -8.97 -11.19
C LEU A 357 -14.00 -9.11 -9.74
N THR A 358 -13.43 -8.34 -8.80
CA THR A 358 -13.87 -8.24 -7.40
C THR A 358 -15.34 -7.87 -7.33
N ASN A 359 -15.76 -6.82 -8.04
CA ASN A 359 -17.15 -6.37 -8.09
C ASN A 359 -18.08 -7.46 -8.64
N SER A 360 -17.65 -8.19 -9.67
CA SER A 360 -18.41 -9.31 -10.23
C SER A 360 -18.57 -10.47 -9.24
N LEU A 361 -17.54 -10.76 -8.43
CA LEU A 361 -17.60 -11.76 -7.37
C LEU A 361 -18.54 -11.33 -6.23
N LEU A 362 -18.46 -10.06 -5.79
CA LEU A 362 -19.34 -9.50 -4.77
C LEU A 362 -20.82 -9.59 -5.20
N ALA A 363 -21.14 -9.15 -6.42
CA ALA A 363 -22.49 -9.28 -6.97
C ALA A 363 -22.96 -10.74 -7.06
N GLY A 364 -22.05 -11.67 -7.42
CA GLY A 364 -22.35 -13.10 -7.50
C GLY A 364 -22.59 -13.76 -6.14
N ILE A 365 -21.86 -13.33 -5.10
CA ILE A 365 -22.07 -13.76 -3.71
C ILE A 365 -23.45 -13.30 -3.25
N LEU A 366 -23.77 -12.01 -3.45
CA LEU A 366 -25.07 -11.46 -3.06
C LEU A 366 -26.24 -12.12 -3.79
N GLY A 367 -26.10 -12.36 -5.10
CA GLY A 367 -27.10 -13.07 -5.89
C GLY A 367 -27.38 -14.49 -5.38
N SER A 368 -26.39 -15.15 -4.76
CA SER A 368 -26.56 -16.49 -4.18
C SER A 368 -27.44 -16.51 -2.92
N PHE A 369 -27.68 -15.34 -2.29
CA PHE A 369 -28.61 -15.18 -1.16
C PHE A 369 -29.99 -14.67 -1.60
N SER A 370 -30.12 -14.12 -2.81
CA SER A 370 -31.35 -13.51 -3.32
C SER A 370 -32.27 -14.47 -4.08
N ASP A 371 -31.76 -15.60 -4.55
CA ASP A 371 -32.47 -16.43 -5.52
C ASP A 371 -33.57 -17.25 -4.82
N LYS A 372 -34.81 -16.72 -4.80
CA LYS A 372 -36.00 -17.31 -4.16
C LYS A 372 -36.34 -18.74 -4.63
N LYS A 373 -35.72 -19.22 -5.71
CA LYS A 373 -35.93 -20.56 -6.28
C LYS A 373 -34.99 -21.64 -5.73
N GLU A 374 -33.86 -21.29 -5.10
CA GLU A 374 -33.00 -22.26 -4.42
C GLU A 374 -33.38 -22.35 -2.94
N THR A 375 -34.11 -23.40 -2.57
CA THR A 375 -34.47 -23.70 -1.16
C THR A 375 -33.27 -24.08 -0.27
N ARG A 376 -32.07 -24.20 -0.84
CA ARG A 376 -30.81 -24.46 -0.11
C ARG A 376 -29.66 -23.68 -0.73
N ILE A 377 -29.01 -22.84 0.08
CA ILE A 377 -27.78 -22.14 -0.28
C ILE A 377 -26.71 -23.18 -0.63
N ASN A 378 -26.09 -23.07 -1.81
CA ASN A 378 -24.98 -23.93 -2.18
C ASN A 378 -23.69 -23.49 -1.44
N HIS A 379 -23.51 -23.98 -0.21
CA HIS A 379 -22.38 -23.63 0.66
C HIS A 379 -21.01 -23.83 0.00
N ARG A 380 -20.84 -24.86 -0.84
CA ARG A 380 -19.58 -25.10 -1.56
C ARG A 380 -19.28 -23.98 -2.56
N ARG A 381 -20.29 -23.53 -3.30
CA ARG A 381 -20.15 -22.43 -4.26
C ARG A 381 -19.85 -21.11 -3.54
N LEU A 382 -20.54 -20.83 -2.44
CA LEU A 382 -20.30 -19.66 -1.62
C LEU A 382 -18.86 -19.64 -1.08
N LEU A 383 -18.39 -20.76 -0.51
CA LEU A 383 -17.00 -20.89 -0.03
C LEU A 383 -15.97 -20.68 -1.13
N GLN A 384 -16.22 -21.17 -2.35
CA GLN A 384 -15.32 -20.94 -3.49
C GLN A 384 -15.28 -19.46 -3.91
N GLN A 385 -16.43 -18.80 -3.97
CA GLN A 385 -16.50 -17.37 -4.32
C GLN A 385 -15.84 -16.49 -3.26
N LEU A 386 -16.05 -16.79 -1.99
CA LEU A 386 -15.37 -16.11 -0.88
C LEU A 386 -13.85 -16.35 -0.95
N GLY A 387 -13.40 -17.59 -1.16
CA GLY A 387 -11.98 -17.89 -1.33
C GLY A 387 -11.34 -17.08 -2.46
N ALA A 388 -11.98 -17.02 -3.63
CA ALA A 388 -11.50 -16.22 -4.75
C ALA A 388 -11.49 -14.70 -4.45
N LEU A 389 -12.51 -14.21 -3.74
CA LEU A 389 -12.57 -12.81 -3.31
C LEU A 389 -11.40 -12.47 -2.36
N PHE A 390 -11.14 -13.32 -1.37
CA PHE A 390 -10.02 -13.12 -0.44
C PHE A 390 -8.67 -13.18 -1.16
N THR A 391 -8.46 -14.12 -2.08
CA THR A 391 -7.25 -14.17 -2.91
C THR A 391 -7.02 -12.86 -3.67
N LEU A 392 -8.08 -12.24 -4.22
CA LEU A 392 -7.96 -10.98 -4.94
C LEU A 392 -7.70 -9.79 -4.01
N LEU A 393 -8.42 -9.70 -2.89
CA LEU A 393 -8.33 -8.56 -1.99
C LEU A 393 -7.04 -8.55 -1.17
N THR A 394 -6.54 -9.72 -0.78
CA THR A 394 -5.44 -9.82 0.20
C THR A 394 -4.18 -9.06 -0.21
N PRO A 395 -3.65 -9.20 -1.45
CA PRO A 395 -2.46 -8.44 -1.86
C PRO A 395 -2.65 -6.92 -1.80
N TYR A 396 -3.84 -6.41 -2.16
CA TYR A 396 -4.15 -4.99 -2.06
C TYR A 396 -4.27 -4.51 -0.62
N LEU A 397 -4.93 -5.29 0.25
CA LEU A 397 -5.06 -4.95 1.67
C LEU A 397 -3.69 -4.96 2.38
N ILE A 398 -2.81 -5.90 2.04
CA ILE A 398 -1.42 -5.90 2.53
C ILE A 398 -0.70 -4.64 2.04
N ALA A 399 -0.81 -4.32 0.75
CA ALA A 399 -0.17 -3.13 0.18
C ALA A 399 -0.66 -1.82 0.82
N PHE A 400 -1.97 -1.65 1.01
CA PHE A 400 -2.54 -0.50 1.71
C PHE A 400 -1.97 -0.35 3.12
N LYS A 401 -1.83 -1.46 3.85
CA LYS A 401 -1.26 -1.48 5.20
C LYS A 401 0.22 -1.13 5.21
N THR A 402 1.00 -1.70 4.29
CA THR A 402 2.45 -1.45 4.18
C THR A 402 2.75 -0.01 3.80
N GLU A 403 1.91 0.62 2.98
CA GLU A 403 2.08 2.04 2.66
C GLU A 403 1.68 2.94 3.84
N HIS A 404 0.61 2.59 4.55
CA HIS A 404 0.13 3.38 5.68
C HIS A 404 1.04 3.33 6.91
N SER A 405 1.76 2.23 7.14
CA SER A 405 2.53 1.99 8.37
C SER A 405 3.59 3.04 8.68
N ASP A 406 4.09 3.73 7.67
CA ASP A 406 5.23 4.65 7.77
C ASP A 406 4.79 6.11 8.01
N ARG A 407 3.50 6.39 7.74
CA ARG A 407 2.94 7.75 7.74
C ARG A 407 2.99 8.46 9.09
N PRO A 408 2.67 7.83 10.24
CA PRO A 408 2.68 8.54 11.52
C PRO A 408 4.06 9.12 11.86
N LEU A 409 5.13 8.36 11.60
CA LEU A 409 6.50 8.83 11.83
C LEU A 409 6.88 9.93 10.84
N MET A 410 6.48 9.80 9.57
CA MET A 410 6.73 10.81 8.55
C MET A 410 6.03 12.14 8.89
N LEU A 411 4.76 12.11 9.30
CA LEU A 411 4.01 13.32 9.72
C LEU A 411 4.62 13.95 10.97
N LYS A 412 5.04 13.13 11.95
CA LYS A 412 5.76 13.62 13.13
C LYS A 412 7.09 14.28 12.77
N THR A 413 7.78 13.75 11.77
CA THR A 413 9.02 14.32 11.24
C THR A 413 8.74 15.64 10.51
N ALA A 414 7.72 15.68 9.66
CA ALA A 414 7.29 16.92 9.01
C ALA A 414 6.93 18.01 10.03
N ALA A 415 6.20 17.66 11.09
CA ALA A 415 5.87 18.60 12.17
C ALA A 415 7.10 19.15 12.90
N ALA A 416 8.17 18.36 13.00
CA ALA A 416 9.42 18.75 13.68
C ALA A 416 10.32 19.66 12.83
N PHE A 417 10.30 19.52 11.50
CA PHE A 417 11.26 20.18 10.60
C PHE A 417 10.64 21.20 9.64
N LEU A 418 9.36 21.09 9.33
CA LEU A 418 8.70 22.02 8.40
C LEU A 418 7.96 23.14 9.14
N PRO A 419 7.96 24.37 8.60
CA PRO A 419 7.10 25.43 9.11
C PRO A 419 5.63 25.05 8.91
N LYS A 420 4.75 25.51 9.82
CA LYS A 420 3.31 25.23 9.77
C LYS A 420 2.65 25.57 8.44
N THR A 421 3.17 26.57 7.71
CA THR A 421 2.68 26.99 6.38
C THR A 421 2.87 25.95 5.28
N LEU A 422 3.84 25.05 5.44
CA LEU A 422 4.15 23.98 4.49
C LEU A 422 3.58 22.61 4.92
N GLN A 423 3.05 22.53 6.14
CA GLN A 423 2.36 21.33 6.62
C GLN A 423 0.96 21.30 5.98
N LYS A 424 0.61 20.18 5.35
CA LYS A 424 -0.74 20.00 4.79
C LYS A 424 -1.75 19.77 5.92
N PRO A 425 -2.99 20.24 5.78
CA PRO A 425 -4.03 19.90 6.72
C PRO A 425 -4.25 18.39 6.72
N GLN A 426 -4.36 17.83 7.91
CA GLN A 426 -4.76 16.43 8.10
C GLN A 426 -6.22 16.27 7.62
N LYS A 427 -6.62 15.05 7.30
CA LYS A 427 -7.91 14.75 6.70
C LYS A 427 -8.71 13.74 7.52
N ILE A 428 -10.02 13.95 7.53
CA ILE A 428 -11.01 13.03 8.11
C ILE A 428 -11.82 12.44 6.96
N ALA A 429 -11.81 11.10 6.84
CA ALA A 429 -12.65 10.41 5.87
C ALA A 429 -14.04 10.13 6.43
N VAL A 430 -15.06 10.74 5.85
CA VAL A 430 -16.47 10.56 6.23
C VAL A 430 -17.09 9.50 5.32
N PHE A 431 -17.41 8.33 5.86
CA PHE A 431 -18.05 7.23 5.12
C PHE A 431 -19.57 7.23 5.31
N ALA A 432 -20.33 7.23 4.22
CA ALA A 432 -21.80 7.17 4.26
C ALA A 432 -22.40 6.31 3.13
N ASP A 433 -23.34 5.45 3.48
CA ASP A 433 -23.99 4.53 2.54
C ASP A 433 -25.04 5.20 1.63
N ASN A 434 -25.38 6.47 1.89
CA ASN A 434 -26.31 7.24 1.09
C ASN A 434 -25.87 8.72 1.05
N LEU A 435 -25.50 9.20 -0.13
CA LEU A 435 -25.07 10.59 -0.33
C LEU A 435 -26.16 11.61 0.06
N GLN A 436 -27.42 11.37 -0.29
CA GLN A 436 -28.50 12.32 -0.02
C GLN A 436 -28.75 12.43 1.48
N GLN A 437 -28.69 11.31 2.21
CA GLN A 437 -28.78 11.32 3.67
C GLN A 437 -27.62 12.10 4.28
N LEU A 438 -26.38 11.82 3.85
CA LEU A 438 -25.21 12.56 4.33
C LEU A 438 -25.32 14.08 4.07
N GLN A 439 -25.88 14.47 2.93
CA GLN A 439 -26.08 15.88 2.60
C GLN A 439 -27.10 16.56 3.52
N ASN A 440 -28.17 15.86 3.89
CA ASN A 440 -29.17 16.36 4.83
C ASN A 440 -28.61 16.48 6.25
N ASP A 441 -27.77 15.53 6.65
CA ASP A 441 -27.22 15.41 8.01
C ASP A 441 -25.82 16.06 8.11
N TRP A 442 -25.41 16.89 7.14
CA TRP A 442 -24.03 17.38 7.05
C TRP A 442 -23.65 18.33 8.19
N ASP A 443 -24.60 19.16 8.65
CA ASP A 443 -24.34 20.07 9.77
C ASP A 443 -24.20 19.30 11.09
N ASP A 444 -25.01 18.26 11.30
CA ASP A 444 -24.86 17.31 12.41
C ASP A 444 -23.49 16.61 12.40
N VAL A 445 -23.04 16.18 11.22
CA VAL A 445 -21.70 15.58 11.06
C VAL A 445 -20.60 16.58 11.42
N LYS A 446 -20.70 17.84 10.97
CA LYS A 446 -19.73 18.89 11.33
C LYS A 446 -19.64 19.08 12.83
N ASP A 447 -20.78 19.19 13.52
CA ASP A 447 -20.80 19.36 14.97
C ASP A 447 -20.08 18.19 15.65
N LEU A 448 -20.35 16.95 15.20
CA LEU A 448 -19.71 15.72 15.69
C LEU A 448 -18.19 15.66 15.47
N ILE A 449 -17.62 16.41 14.52
CA ILE A 449 -16.18 16.45 14.22
C ILE A 449 -15.54 17.83 14.40
N GLU A 450 -16.24 18.77 15.04
CA GLU A 450 -15.82 20.17 15.20
C GLU A 450 -14.48 20.31 15.94
N ALA A 451 -14.23 19.40 16.89
CA ALA A 451 -12.97 19.35 17.62
C ALA A 451 -11.75 19.10 16.71
N GLU A 452 -11.91 18.33 15.64
CA GLU A 452 -10.87 18.08 14.67
C GLU A 452 -10.80 19.19 13.61
N LEU A 453 -11.95 19.69 13.14
CA LEU A 453 -12.00 20.82 12.19
C LEU A 453 -11.33 22.07 12.77
N SER A 454 -11.58 22.38 14.04
CA SER A 454 -10.94 23.50 14.76
C SER A 454 -9.42 23.32 14.96
N ARG A 455 -8.90 22.10 14.89
CA ARG A 455 -7.45 21.80 14.87
C ARG A 455 -6.83 21.92 13.47
N GLY A 456 -7.63 22.24 12.46
CA GLY A 456 -7.18 22.39 11.07
C GLY A 456 -7.31 21.13 10.22
N PHE A 457 -8.08 20.13 10.66
CA PHE A 457 -8.43 19.00 9.80
C PHE A 457 -9.40 19.43 8.71
N SER A 458 -9.33 18.76 7.56
CA SER A 458 -10.28 18.90 6.46
C SER A 458 -11.10 17.62 6.28
N ALA A 459 -12.40 17.74 6.04
CA ALA A 459 -13.26 16.58 5.82
C ALA A 459 -13.30 16.18 4.34
N ILE A 460 -13.28 14.88 4.07
CA ILE A 460 -13.41 14.28 2.75
C ILE A 460 -14.44 13.15 2.78
N THR A 461 -15.41 13.19 1.86
CA THR A 461 -16.57 12.29 1.94
C THR A 461 -16.45 11.13 0.95
N PHE A 462 -16.77 9.92 1.41
CA PHE A 462 -16.90 8.70 0.61
C PHE A 462 -18.35 8.22 0.72
N ALA A 463 -19.11 8.36 -0.37
CA ALA A 463 -20.55 8.08 -0.35
C ALA A 463 -21.05 7.26 -1.55
N LEU A 464 -22.09 6.46 -1.33
CA LEU A 464 -22.78 5.76 -2.41
C LEU A 464 -23.88 6.63 -3.02
N THR A 465 -23.99 6.57 -4.35
CA THR A 465 -25.06 7.22 -5.11
C THR A 465 -25.51 6.36 -6.30
N LYS A 466 -26.81 6.37 -6.58
CA LYS A 466 -27.39 5.69 -7.75
C LYS A 466 -27.27 6.53 -9.03
N GLN A 467 -26.95 7.81 -8.91
CA GLN A 467 -26.72 8.68 -10.07
C GLN A 467 -25.34 8.39 -10.70
N PRO A 468 -25.17 8.54 -12.04
CA PRO A 468 -23.90 8.32 -12.70
C PRO A 468 -22.79 9.22 -12.13
N ILE A 469 -21.61 8.63 -11.88
CA ILE A 469 -20.49 9.26 -11.19
C ILE A 469 -19.82 10.32 -12.06
N PHE A 470 -19.57 11.48 -11.47
CA PHE A 470 -18.41 12.32 -11.79
C PHE A 470 -17.55 12.36 -10.51
N LYS A 471 -16.23 12.48 -10.62
CA LYS A 471 -15.43 13.02 -9.50
C LYS A 471 -15.87 14.48 -9.38
N VAL A 472 -16.84 14.78 -8.49
CA VAL A 472 -17.62 16.02 -8.63
C VAL A 472 -16.83 17.26 -8.23
N GLN A 473 -15.91 17.20 -7.27
CA GLN A 473 -15.10 18.35 -6.83
C GLN A 473 -13.99 17.87 -5.86
N GLN A 474 -13.04 18.75 -5.50
CA GLN A 474 -12.05 18.47 -4.45
C GLN A 474 -12.80 18.03 -3.16
N ASN A 475 -12.40 16.89 -2.59
CA ASN A 475 -12.89 16.32 -1.32
C ASN A 475 -14.23 15.56 -1.31
N GLN A 476 -14.76 15.12 -2.46
CA GLN A 476 -15.95 14.24 -2.49
C GLN A 476 -15.80 13.07 -3.47
N TYR A 477 -15.96 11.84 -2.95
CA TYR A 477 -15.96 10.59 -3.70
C TYR A 477 -17.37 9.98 -3.73
N HIS A 478 -17.90 9.84 -4.95
CA HIS A 478 -19.21 9.27 -5.19
C HIS A 478 -19.07 7.93 -5.91
N TYR A 479 -19.62 6.87 -5.33
CA TYR A 479 -19.52 5.51 -5.85
C TYR A 479 -20.86 5.00 -6.31
N HIS A 480 -20.89 4.43 -7.52
CA HIS A 480 -22.02 3.65 -7.98
C HIS A 480 -21.99 2.28 -7.29
N PRO A 481 -23.12 1.81 -6.73
CA PRO A 481 -23.15 0.52 -6.08
C PRO A 481 -22.90 -0.63 -7.05
N VAL A 482 -22.21 -1.65 -6.57
CA VAL A 482 -21.93 -2.90 -7.29
C VAL A 482 -23.21 -3.73 -7.44
N ALA A 483 -24.00 -3.81 -6.38
CA ALA A 483 -25.28 -4.50 -6.34
C ALA A 483 -26.14 -3.97 -5.19
N GLU A 484 -27.46 -3.97 -5.37
CA GLU A 484 -28.43 -3.65 -4.31
C GLU A 484 -28.71 -4.90 -3.47
N ILE A 485 -28.83 -4.74 -2.15
CA ILE A 485 -29.16 -5.84 -1.24
C ILE A 485 -30.68 -6.09 -1.30
N PRO A 486 -31.14 -7.23 -1.84
CA PRO A 486 -32.56 -7.43 -2.12
C PRO A 486 -33.41 -7.57 -0.84
N ASN A 487 -34.58 -6.93 -0.86
CA ASN A 487 -35.73 -7.13 0.03
C ASN A 487 -35.57 -6.94 1.55
N LYS A 488 -34.45 -6.43 2.09
CA LYS A 488 -34.34 -6.26 3.56
C LYS A 488 -33.60 -5.04 4.10
N LEU A 489 -32.83 -4.27 3.32
CA LEU A 489 -32.18 -3.04 3.77
C LEU A 489 -31.98 -2.12 2.56
N ASP A 490 -32.17 -0.80 2.70
CA ASP A 490 -31.90 0.19 1.63
C ASP A 490 -30.39 0.45 1.45
N TYR A 491 -29.60 -0.61 1.61
CA TYR A 491 -28.15 -0.60 1.47
C TYR A 491 -27.72 -1.26 0.17
N SER A 492 -26.57 -0.82 -0.31
CA SER A 492 -25.95 -1.34 -1.52
C SER A 492 -24.49 -1.71 -1.26
N LEU A 493 -23.98 -2.68 -2.01
CA LEU A 493 -22.59 -3.07 -1.90
C LEU A 493 -21.69 -2.03 -2.61
N PRO A 494 -20.69 -1.46 -1.92
CA PRO A 494 -19.73 -0.54 -2.54
C PRO A 494 -18.69 -1.31 -3.38
N PRO A 495 -17.99 -0.64 -4.30
CA PRO A 495 -16.83 -1.18 -4.98
C PRO A 495 -15.62 -1.19 -4.03
N LEU A 496 -15.56 -2.18 -3.13
CA LEU A 496 -14.64 -2.24 -1.99
C LEU A 496 -13.19 -1.90 -2.35
N LEU A 497 -12.67 -2.51 -3.42
CA LEU A 497 -11.28 -2.34 -3.83
C LEU A 497 -10.99 -0.90 -4.30
N ARG A 498 -11.91 -0.31 -5.07
CA ARG A 498 -11.79 1.07 -5.52
C ARG A 498 -11.84 2.06 -4.35
N VAL A 499 -12.80 1.88 -3.44
CA VAL A 499 -12.92 2.71 -2.23
C VAL A 499 -11.64 2.63 -1.39
N GLY A 500 -11.09 1.42 -1.20
CA GLY A 500 -9.84 1.22 -0.46
C GLY A 500 -8.67 1.99 -1.08
N TRP A 501 -8.52 1.93 -2.41
CA TRP A 501 -7.45 2.65 -3.10
C TRP A 501 -7.63 4.18 -3.03
N ASP A 502 -8.83 4.70 -3.32
CA ASP A 502 -9.07 6.15 -3.22
C ASP A 502 -8.83 6.66 -1.78
N PHE A 503 -9.21 5.87 -0.77
CA PHE A 503 -8.94 6.21 0.64
C PHE A 503 -7.44 6.29 0.96
N THR A 504 -6.62 5.34 0.48
CA THR A 504 -5.18 5.36 0.73
C THR A 504 -4.47 6.51 0.03
N GLU A 505 -4.86 6.83 -1.20
CA GLU A 505 -4.35 7.98 -1.95
C GLU A 505 -4.65 9.31 -1.27
N GLU A 506 -5.84 9.44 -0.66
CA GLU A 506 -6.21 10.66 0.05
C GLU A 506 -5.44 10.84 1.36
N GLY A 507 -5.09 9.73 2.00
CA GLY A 507 -4.15 9.74 3.11
C GLY A 507 -4.71 10.21 4.44
N CYS A 508 -5.96 9.87 4.72
CA CYS A 508 -6.68 10.36 5.91
C CYS A 508 -6.15 9.76 7.21
N GLU A 509 -6.14 10.57 8.26
CA GLU A 509 -5.65 10.22 9.60
C GLU A 509 -6.76 9.82 10.57
N ILE A 510 -8.02 10.10 10.21
CA ILE A 510 -9.20 9.72 10.99
C ILE A 510 -10.29 9.22 10.04
N ILE A 511 -11.03 8.19 10.46
CA ILE A 511 -12.23 7.72 9.79
C ILE A 511 -13.43 8.08 10.65
N TYR A 512 -14.40 8.78 10.07
CA TYR A 512 -15.72 8.99 10.63
C TYR A 512 -16.74 8.15 9.86
N ILE A 513 -17.46 7.26 10.55
CA ILE A 513 -18.52 6.43 9.97
C ILE A 513 -19.87 7.05 10.32
N HIS A 514 -20.56 7.53 9.29
CA HIS A 514 -21.89 8.11 9.47
C HIS A 514 -22.97 7.02 9.54
N SER A 515 -22.85 5.92 8.79
CA SER A 515 -23.91 4.90 8.69
C SER A 515 -23.39 3.47 8.84
N LEU A 516 -24.23 2.58 9.40
CA LEU A 516 -23.93 1.16 9.64
C LEU A 516 -24.11 0.25 8.40
N GLY A 517 -24.05 0.79 7.19
CA GLY A 517 -24.19 -0.01 5.99
C GLY A 517 -22.86 -0.62 5.52
N PRO A 518 -22.89 -1.34 4.38
CA PRO A 518 -21.71 -2.00 3.83
C PRO A 518 -20.50 -1.09 3.60
N LEU A 519 -20.71 0.19 3.25
CA LEU A 519 -19.62 1.16 3.09
C LEU A 519 -19.05 1.60 4.45
N GLY A 520 -19.91 1.82 5.45
CA GLY A 520 -19.44 2.06 6.82
C GLY A 520 -18.66 0.87 7.40
N LEU A 521 -19.15 -0.36 7.21
CA LEU A 521 -18.44 -1.59 7.59
C LEU A 521 -17.07 -1.72 6.91
N TRP A 522 -16.98 -1.31 5.63
CA TRP A 522 -15.71 -1.28 4.94
C TRP A 522 -14.77 -0.22 5.52
N GLY A 523 -15.27 0.98 5.84
CA GLY A 523 -14.51 2.01 6.55
C GLY A 523 -13.98 1.52 7.91
N LEU A 524 -14.80 0.79 8.67
CA LEU A 524 -14.41 0.17 9.93
C LEU A 524 -13.27 -0.84 9.74
N LEU A 525 -13.40 -1.72 8.74
CA LEU A 525 -12.37 -2.71 8.43
C LEU A 525 -11.06 -2.04 8.02
N LEU A 526 -11.12 -1.01 7.17
CA LEU A 526 -9.95 -0.22 6.77
C LEU A 526 -9.30 0.43 7.98
N GLY A 527 -10.08 1.06 8.87
CA GLY A 527 -9.57 1.67 10.09
C GLY A 527 -8.81 0.67 10.98
N ARG A 528 -9.38 -0.52 11.18
CA ARG A 528 -8.71 -1.58 11.96
C ARG A 528 -7.50 -2.19 11.25
N LEU A 529 -7.56 -2.38 9.92
CA LEU A 529 -6.46 -2.93 9.14
C LEU A 529 -5.24 -1.98 9.13
N LEU A 530 -5.50 -0.69 8.97
CA LEU A 530 -4.50 0.36 8.81
C LEU A 530 -4.11 1.01 10.15
N ASN A 531 -4.78 0.66 11.24
CA ASN A 531 -4.61 1.25 12.57
C ASN A 531 -4.87 2.76 12.58
N ILE A 532 -5.93 3.17 11.89
CA ILE A 532 -6.44 4.54 11.82
C ILE A 532 -7.61 4.67 12.82
N PRO A 533 -7.64 5.71 13.66
CA PRO A 533 -8.75 5.96 14.58
C PRO A 533 -10.10 6.00 13.86
N VAL A 534 -11.07 5.25 14.39
CA VAL A 534 -12.44 5.20 13.89
C VAL A 534 -13.39 5.85 14.88
N ILE A 535 -14.01 6.93 14.45
CA ILE A 535 -15.13 7.59 15.12
C ILE A 535 -16.42 7.16 14.42
N THR A 536 -17.47 6.90 15.18
CA THR A 536 -18.78 6.59 14.61
C THR A 536 -19.87 7.34 15.36
N THR A 537 -21.07 7.36 14.80
CA THR A 537 -22.26 7.90 15.46
C THR A 537 -23.36 6.84 15.55
N PHE A 538 -24.30 7.02 16.47
CA PHE A 538 -25.43 6.13 16.67
C PHE A 538 -26.72 6.78 16.19
N HIS A 539 -27.21 6.37 15.02
CA HIS A 539 -28.49 6.82 14.50
C HIS A 539 -29.61 5.91 14.97
N GLU A 540 -30.40 6.36 15.94
CA GLU A 540 -31.49 5.55 16.51
C GLU A 540 -32.51 5.11 15.48
N ASN A 541 -32.93 6.02 14.59
CA ASN A 541 -33.94 5.73 13.57
C ASN A 541 -33.46 4.66 12.60
N SER A 542 -32.23 4.80 12.08
CA SER A 542 -31.58 3.81 11.23
C SER A 542 -31.46 2.45 11.92
N MET A 543 -31.14 2.45 13.22
CA MET A 543 -31.04 1.25 14.03
C MET A 543 -32.38 0.54 14.25
N ARG A 544 -33.45 1.30 14.53
CA ARG A 544 -34.81 0.77 14.66
C ARG A 544 -35.29 0.14 13.36
N GLU A 545 -35.03 0.78 12.22
CA GLU A 545 -35.38 0.21 10.90
C GLU A 545 -34.61 -1.08 10.61
N LEU A 546 -33.30 -1.08 10.86
CA LEU A 546 -32.44 -2.26 10.75
C LEU A 546 -32.98 -3.42 11.61
N ALA A 547 -33.32 -3.12 12.86
CA ALA A 547 -33.82 -4.11 13.80
C ALA A 547 -35.17 -4.69 13.38
N LYS A 548 -36.12 -3.85 12.93
CA LYS A 548 -37.42 -4.30 12.39
C LYS A 548 -37.24 -5.30 11.25
N LYS A 549 -36.30 -5.03 10.35
CA LYS A 549 -36.02 -5.90 9.19
C LYS A 549 -35.20 -7.15 9.57
N ALA A 550 -34.52 -7.15 10.73
CA ALA A 550 -33.71 -8.25 11.27
C ALA A 550 -34.44 -9.17 12.29
N GLY A 551 -35.76 -9.01 12.48
CA GLY A 551 -36.56 -9.84 13.38
C GLY A 551 -37.02 -9.16 14.68
N GLY A 552 -36.85 -7.84 14.79
CA GLY A 552 -37.38 -6.99 15.87
C GLY A 552 -36.30 -6.31 16.71
N GLU A 553 -36.64 -5.16 17.32
CA GLU A 553 -35.75 -4.35 18.19
C GLU A 553 -35.27 -5.10 19.44
N ASN A 554 -36.03 -6.10 19.91
CA ASN A 554 -35.67 -6.96 21.03
C ASN A 554 -34.87 -8.21 20.63
N SER A 555 -34.49 -8.35 19.36
CA SER A 555 -33.66 -9.48 18.91
C SER A 555 -32.28 -9.41 19.57
N LEU A 556 -31.99 -10.37 20.45
CA LEU A 556 -30.69 -10.48 21.12
C LEU A 556 -29.55 -10.60 20.11
N PHE A 557 -29.78 -11.33 19.02
CA PHE A 557 -28.83 -11.50 17.92
C PHE A 557 -28.50 -10.18 17.23
N PHE A 558 -29.53 -9.35 16.96
CA PHE A 558 -29.32 -8.03 16.36
C PHE A 558 -28.53 -7.11 17.30
N LYS A 559 -28.93 -7.05 18.59
CA LYS A 559 -28.22 -6.24 19.59
C LYS A 559 -26.75 -6.67 19.74
N GLN A 560 -26.45 -7.97 19.66
CA GLN A 560 -25.08 -8.48 19.69
C GLN A 560 -24.26 -8.06 18.47
N ILE A 561 -24.81 -8.15 17.26
CA ILE A 561 -24.12 -7.71 16.04
C ILE A 561 -23.87 -6.20 16.06
N ALA A 562 -24.87 -5.42 16.46
CA ALA A 562 -24.74 -3.98 16.58
C ALA A 562 -23.69 -3.59 17.63
N ALA A 563 -23.73 -4.19 18.83
CA ALA A 563 -22.73 -3.97 19.86
C ALA A 563 -21.33 -4.35 19.38
N ALA A 564 -21.17 -5.47 18.65
CA ALA A 564 -19.90 -5.88 18.07
C ALA A 564 -19.36 -4.90 17.02
N PHE A 565 -20.23 -4.25 16.23
CA PHE A 565 -19.81 -3.17 15.34
C PHE A 565 -19.26 -1.99 16.16
N TYR A 566 -20.03 -1.52 17.14
CA TYR A 566 -19.68 -0.34 17.91
C TYR A 566 -18.45 -0.57 18.80
N SER A 567 -18.26 -1.80 19.31
CA SER A 567 -17.06 -2.21 20.07
C SER A 567 -15.79 -2.14 19.22
N MET A 568 -15.93 -2.20 17.90
CA MET A 568 -14.84 -2.04 16.96
C MET A 568 -14.60 -0.58 16.58
N ALA A 569 -15.33 0.42 17.08
CA ALA A 569 -14.95 1.83 16.96
C ALA A 569 -14.05 2.26 18.12
N ASP A 570 -13.27 3.33 17.96
CA ASP A 570 -12.45 3.91 19.04
C ASP A 570 -13.23 4.94 19.86
N GLU A 571 -14.19 5.63 19.23
CA GLU A 571 -15.08 6.58 19.89
C GLU A 571 -16.46 6.60 19.21
N ILE A 572 -17.52 6.69 20.02
CA ILE A 572 -18.90 6.87 19.56
C ILE A 572 -19.34 8.29 19.96
N ARG A 573 -19.76 9.10 18.99
CA ARG A 573 -20.21 10.47 19.23
C ARG A 573 -21.70 10.63 18.97
N LEU A 574 -22.37 11.29 19.90
CA LEU A 574 -23.81 11.52 19.89
C LEU A 574 -24.10 13.03 20.00
N LEU A 575 -25.15 13.48 19.34
CA LEU A 575 -25.67 14.85 19.50
C LEU A 575 -26.55 14.98 20.74
N ASP A 576 -27.39 13.97 20.99
CA ASP A 576 -28.36 13.94 22.07
C ASP A 576 -28.17 12.71 22.97
N ASP A 577 -28.82 12.74 24.13
CA ASP A 577 -28.86 11.61 25.06
C ASP A 577 -29.51 10.37 24.41
N PRO A 578 -28.88 9.18 24.49
CA PRO A 578 -29.41 7.97 23.89
C PRO A 578 -30.66 7.48 24.62
N SER A 579 -31.62 6.94 23.87
CA SER A 579 -32.75 6.19 24.44
C SER A 579 -32.30 4.97 25.23
N THR A 580 -33.19 4.39 26.06
CA THR A 580 -32.89 3.18 26.85
C THR A 580 -32.42 2.01 25.96
N SER A 581 -33.04 1.81 24.80
CA SER A 581 -32.64 0.73 23.89
C SER A 581 -31.28 1.00 23.22
N ALA A 582 -30.93 2.26 22.97
CA ALA A 582 -29.61 2.63 22.45
C ALA A 582 -28.55 2.45 23.54
N THR A 583 -28.85 2.88 24.76
CA THR A 583 -27.99 2.71 25.94
C THR A 583 -27.60 1.25 26.15
N GLU A 584 -28.55 0.31 26.06
CA GLU A 584 -28.25 -1.13 26.16
C GLU A 584 -27.25 -1.64 25.11
N ILE A 585 -27.26 -1.08 23.89
CA ILE A 585 -26.34 -1.48 22.82
C ILE A 585 -24.97 -0.83 23.05
N LEU A 586 -24.95 0.43 23.44
CA LEU A 586 -23.73 1.20 23.71
C LEU A 586 -22.98 0.66 24.93
N ASP A 587 -23.69 0.33 26.01
CA ASP A 587 -23.10 -0.30 27.21
C ASP A 587 -22.44 -1.65 26.89
N LYS A 588 -23.07 -2.44 26.01
CA LYS A 588 -22.51 -3.72 25.53
C LYS A 588 -21.32 -3.55 24.61
N ALA A 589 -21.21 -2.42 23.90
CA ALA A 589 -20.08 -2.15 23.03
C ALA A 589 -18.80 -1.90 23.83
N GLN A 590 -18.90 -1.40 25.07
CA GLN A 590 -17.77 -1.04 25.93
C GLN A 590 -16.79 -0.06 25.28
N THR A 591 -17.28 0.76 24.34
CA THR A 591 -16.50 1.80 23.66
C THR A 591 -16.75 3.14 24.31
N LYS A 592 -15.75 4.02 24.28
CA LYS A 592 -15.88 5.41 24.74
C LYS A 592 -17.03 6.11 24.00
N VAL A 593 -17.99 6.64 24.76
CA VAL A 593 -19.09 7.45 24.24
C VAL A 593 -18.84 8.91 24.60
N ARG A 594 -19.07 9.82 23.67
CA ARG A 594 -19.06 11.27 23.91
C ARG A 594 -20.37 11.85 23.41
N ILE A 595 -21.10 12.50 24.31
CA ILE A 595 -22.28 13.30 23.96
C ILE A 595 -21.81 14.75 23.85
N LEU A 596 -22.06 15.40 22.72
CA LEU A 596 -21.72 16.81 22.58
C LEU A 596 -22.62 17.64 23.51
N GLY A 597 -22.01 18.41 24.40
CA GLY A 597 -22.71 19.15 25.45
C GLY A 597 -22.62 18.55 26.86
N GLN A 598 -22.29 17.26 27.02
CA GLN A 598 -21.99 16.62 28.32
C GLN A 598 -21.01 15.44 28.18
N VAL A 599 -19.89 15.47 28.90
CA VAL A 599 -18.96 14.33 28.96
C VAL A 599 -19.56 13.24 29.85
N LEU A 600 -20.15 12.19 29.26
CA LEU A 600 -20.63 11.01 29.96
C LEU A 600 -19.74 9.81 29.63
N PHE A 601 -19.08 9.29 30.66
CA PHE A 601 -18.32 8.04 30.74
C PHE A 601 -16.96 7.93 30.01
N ALA A 602 -15.89 7.80 30.81
CA ALA A 602 -14.64 7.16 30.43
C ALA A 602 -14.51 5.87 31.26
N PRO A 603 -14.24 4.70 30.67
CA PRO A 603 -13.71 3.59 31.44
C PRO A 603 -12.31 3.99 31.96
N GLU A 604 -12.06 3.77 33.25
CA GLU A 604 -10.70 3.90 33.81
C GLU A 604 -9.77 2.89 33.11
N GLU A 605 -8.56 3.38 32.78
CA GLU A 605 -7.40 2.68 32.19
C GLU A 605 -7.40 2.37 30.68
N GLU A 606 -7.04 3.38 29.87
CA GLU A 606 -5.85 3.35 28.97
C GLU A 606 -5.73 4.70 28.21
N THR A 607 -5.19 5.70 28.90
CA THR A 607 -4.68 6.93 28.27
C THR A 607 -3.41 6.61 27.47
N SER A 608 -3.51 6.31 26.16
CA SER A 608 -2.31 6.43 25.30
C SER A 608 -2.51 6.77 23.82
N ARG A 609 -3.70 6.60 23.21
CA ARG A 609 -3.83 6.72 21.74
C ARG A 609 -4.40 8.03 21.18
N LEU A 610 -5.28 8.74 21.89
CA LEU A 610 -5.91 9.96 21.36
C LEU A 610 -5.21 11.26 21.82
N GLN A 611 -4.32 11.19 22.80
CA GLN A 611 -3.55 12.35 23.29
C GLN A 611 -2.14 12.45 22.67
N SER A 612 -1.74 11.50 21.83
CA SER A 612 -0.40 11.41 21.23
C SER A 612 -0.34 11.77 19.74
N PHE A 613 -1.43 12.30 19.17
CA PHE A 613 -1.47 12.87 17.81
C PHE A 613 -1.50 14.39 17.83
#